data_AF-A0A6G6Z6S4-F1
#
_entry.id   AF-A0A6G6Z6S4-F1
#
_cell.length_a   1.000
_cell.length_b   1.000
_cell.length_c   1.000
_cell.angle_alpha   90.00
_cell.angle_beta   90.00
_cell.angle_gamma   90.00
#
_symmetry.space_group_name_H-M   'P 1'
#
loop_
_entity.id
_entity.type
_entity.pdbx_description
1 polymer ?
#
loop_
_entity_poly.entity_id
_entity_poly.type
_entity_poly.pdbx_seq_one_letter_code
_entity_poly.pdbx_strand_id
1 'polypeptide(L)'
;MRKSRFPIPNFTDIAKLIAPDDPPSWLPAHLGWWSDGLRYDQMVDEVHPSTRQARDRLAAIAAAAELIARELESPVISALVLAASPSKLSVTRRDMQQLASRAESARLSPPLVSTSGKTKRGRGKPKVPNIFDARTLCATRIVVMWRFFRKTVPGIGNLEAAAAAQAYWLACGGRSDGHGDPLNGWYDYFKAVRDNSGAPGLKQFIWWRDLEQAKRRNGSPCYPGTNNPIQEAEIKSPILT
;
A
#
# COMPACT_ATOMS: atom_id res chain seq x y z
N MET A 1 -26.83 5.03 1.96
CA MET A 1 -25.79 5.00 0.90
C MET A 1 -26.01 6.19 -0.02
N ARG A 2 -25.07 7.13 -0.14
CA ARG A 2 -25.17 8.22 -1.13
C ARG A 2 -24.79 7.65 -2.50
N LYS A 3 -25.77 7.52 -3.41
CA LYS A 3 -25.53 7.19 -4.82
C LYS A 3 -24.58 8.24 -5.41
N SER A 4 -23.48 7.81 -6.02
CA SER A 4 -22.64 8.68 -6.86
C SER A 4 -23.54 9.38 -7.88
N ARG A 5 -23.47 10.71 -7.97
CA ARG A 5 -24.22 11.51 -8.96
C ARG A 5 -23.70 11.32 -10.39
N PHE A 6 -22.59 10.61 -10.57
CA PHE A 6 -21.97 10.37 -11.87
C PHE A 6 -21.92 8.87 -12.18
N PRO A 7 -22.15 8.47 -13.45
CA PRO A 7 -22.00 7.08 -13.87
C PRO A 7 -20.57 6.61 -13.58
N ILE A 8 -20.44 5.37 -13.11
CA ILE A 8 -19.13 4.74 -12.89
C ILE A 8 -18.47 4.60 -14.27
N PRO A 9 -17.27 5.16 -14.50
CA PRO A 9 -16.59 5.03 -15.78
C PRO A 9 -16.31 3.58 -16.12
N ASN A 10 -16.47 3.20 -17.39
CA ASN A 10 -16.06 1.88 -17.87
C ASN A 10 -14.57 1.90 -18.28
N PHE A 11 -13.96 0.72 -18.42
CA PHE A 11 -12.53 0.60 -18.76
C PHE A 11 -12.20 1.07 -20.19
N THR A 12 -13.17 1.10 -21.10
CA THR A 12 -12.98 1.64 -22.46
C THR A 12 -12.78 3.15 -22.43
N ASP A 13 -13.56 3.87 -21.63
CA ASP A 13 -13.43 5.32 -21.48
C ASP A 13 -12.11 5.67 -20.77
N ILE A 14 -11.73 4.88 -19.77
CA ILE A 14 -10.44 5.03 -19.08
C ILE A 14 -9.27 4.79 -20.05
N ALA A 15 -9.36 3.79 -20.92
CA ALA A 15 -8.35 3.50 -21.93
C ALA A 15 -8.11 4.72 -22.85
N LYS A 16 -9.16 5.42 -23.28
CA LYS A 16 -9.07 6.64 -24.09
C LYS A 16 -8.39 7.80 -23.36
N LEU A 17 -8.59 7.92 -22.04
CA LEU A 17 -7.92 8.95 -21.23
C LEU A 17 -6.40 8.71 -21.18
N ILE A 18 -5.99 7.45 -21.15
CA ILE A 18 -4.59 7.04 -21.04
C ILE A 18 -3.89 7.08 -22.40
N ALA A 19 -4.51 6.50 -23.43
CA ALA A 19 -4.01 6.36 -24.78
C ALA A 19 -4.94 7.11 -25.76
N PRO A 20 -4.69 8.40 -26.04
CA PRO A 20 -5.60 9.24 -26.82
C PRO A 20 -5.63 8.89 -28.32
N ASP A 21 -4.53 8.40 -28.87
CA ASP A 21 -4.40 8.02 -30.28
C ASP A 21 -4.87 6.57 -30.49
N ASP A 22 -6.19 6.37 -30.43
CA ASP A 22 -6.88 5.08 -30.59
C ASP A 22 -6.37 3.98 -29.63
N PRO A 23 -6.98 3.83 -28.44
CA PRO A 23 -6.50 2.88 -27.45
C PRO A 23 -6.56 1.45 -28.00
N PRO A 24 -5.47 0.65 -27.88
CA PRO A 24 -5.48 -0.72 -28.35
C PRO A 24 -6.64 -1.53 -27.75
N SER A 25 -7.25 -2.41 -28.56
CA SER A 25 -8.41 -3.21 -28.16
C SER A 25 -8.17 -4.09 -26.92
N TRP A 26 -6.91 -4.44 -26.62
CA TRP A 26 -6.54 -5.19 -25.42
C TRP A 26 -6.51 -4.36 -24.13
N LEU A 27 -6.38 -3.04 -24.21
CA LEU A 27 -6.16 -2.17 -23.05
C LEU A 27 -7.34 -2.16 -22.07
N PRO A 28 -8.62 -2.08 -22.49
CA PRO A 28 -9.75 -2.16 -21.57
C PRO A 28 -9.78 -3.48 -20.78
N ALA A 29 -9.48 -4.61 -21.43
CA ALA A 29 -9.43 -5.91 -20.77
C ALA A 29 -8.26 -5.98 -19.77
N HIS A 30 -7.11 -5.40 -20.12
CA HIS A 30 -5.96 -5.31 -19.22
C HIS A 30 -6.25 -4.44 -17.99
N LEU A 31 -6.91 -3.29 -18.15
CA LEU A 31 -7.37 -2.45 -17.05
C LEU A 31 -8.34 -3.20 -16.13
N GLY A 32 -9.27 -3.97 -16.72
CA GLY A 32 -10.17 -4.83 -15.97
C GLY A 32 -9.43 -5.86 -15.14
N TRP A 33 -8.40 -6.49 -15.71
CA TRP A 33 -7.56 -7.45 -14.99
C TRP A 33 -6.74 -6.81 -13.85
N TRP A 34 -6.11 -5.66 -14.08
CA TRP A 34 -5.41 -4.93 -13.01
C TRP A 34 -6.32 -4.40 -11.90
N SER A 35 -7.64 -4.30 -12.15
CA SER A 35 -8.58 -3.77 -11.16
C SER A 35 -8.64 -4.61 -9.90
N ASP A 36 -8.44 -5.93 -9.99
CA ASP A 36 -8.44 -6.84 -8.84
C ASP A 36 -7.27 -6.55 -7.89
N GLY A 37 -6.09 -6.27 -8.45
CA GLY A 37 -4.93 -5.85 -7.65
C GLY A 37 -5.17 -4.53 -6.92
N LEU A 38 -5.84 -3.56 -7.56
CA LEU A 38 -6.18 -2.30 -6.90
C LEU A 38 -7.28 -2.46 -5.84
N ARG A 39 -8.27 -3.34 -6.06
CA ARG A 39 -9.28 -3.69 -5.04
C ARG A 39 -8.62 -4.33 -3.81
N TYR A 40 -7.65 -5.22 -4.03
CA TYR A 40 -6.87 -5.79 -2.94
C TYR A 40 -6.08 -4.70 -2.19
N ASP A 41 -5.39 -3.81 -2.91
CA ASP A 41 -4.68 -2.68 -2.30
C ASP A 41 -5.64 -1.82 -1.43
N GLN A 42 -6.86 -1.56 -1.91
CA GLN A 42 -7.91 -0.85 -1.16
C GLN A 42 -8.31 -1.58 0.12
N MET A 43 -8.54 -2.90 0.04
CA MET A 43 -8.91 -3.73 1.19
C MET A 43 -7.80 -3.74 2.27
N VAL A 44 -6.54 -3.91 1.85
CA VAL A 44 -5.38 -3.84 2.76
C VAL A 44 -5.31 -2.46 3.43
N ASP A 45 -5.53 -1.41 2.66
CA ASP A 45 -5.59 -0.08 3.21
C ASP A 45 -6.71 0.08 4.23
N GLU A 46 -7.91 -0.41 3.98
CA GLU A 46 -9.04 -0.30 4.92
C GLU A 46 -8.76 -0.94 6.28
N VAL A 47 -7.98 -2.03 6.32
CA VAL A 47 -7.62 -2.69 7.58
C VAL A 47 -6.42 -2.05 8.29
N HIS A 48 -5.71 -1.12 7.65
CA HIS A 48 -4.61 -0.40 8.28
C HIS A 48 -5.09 0.46 9.46
N PRO A 49 -4.46 0.36 10.63
CA PRO A 49 -4.87 1.12 11.80
C PRO A 49 -4.65 2.62 11.60
N SER A 50 -5.55 3.44 12.15
CA SER A 50 -5.31 4.88 12.28
C SER A 50 -4.06 5.16 13.14
N THR A 51 -3.48 6.36 13.05
CA THR A 51 -2.32 6.75 13.86
C THR A 51 -2.52 6.50 15.36
N ARG A 52 -3.72 6.79 15.87
CA ARG A 52 -4.07 6.52 17.28
C ARG A 52 -4.10 5.02 17.57
N GLN A 53 -4.84 4.25 16.78
CA GLN A 53 -4.93 2.79 16.97
C GLN A 53 -3.55 2.12 16.86
N ALA A 54 -2.69 2.57 15.95
CA ALA A 54 -1.33 2.07 15.80
C ALA A 54 -0.51 2.35 17.08
N ARG A 55 -0.60 3.56 17.63
CA ARG A 55 0.07 3.93 18.89
C ARG A 55 -0.42 3.08 20.06
N ASP A 56 -1.73 2.91 20.19
CA ASP A 56 -2.34 2.13 21.28
C ASP A 56 -1.96 0.64 21.16
N ARG A 57 -1.95 0.09 19.93
CA ARG A 57 -1.49 -1.27 19.66
C ARG A 57 -0.01 -1.47 19.99
N LEU A 58 0.86 -0.53 19.62
CA LEU A 58 2.29 -0.60 19.94
C LEU A 58 2.54 -0.55 21.45
N ALA A 59 1.77 0.26 22.20
CA ALA A 59 1.82 0.27 23.65
C ALA A 59 1.42 -1.09 24.25
N ALA A 60 0.35 -1.71 23.73
CA ALA A 60 -0.09 -3.02 24.16
C ALA A 60 0.95 -4.11 23.86
N ILE A 61 1.61 -4.06 22.68
CA ILE A 61 2.70 -4.97 22.32
C ILE A 61 3.88 -4.81 23.29
N ALA A 62 4.28 -3.57 23.61
CA ALA A 62 5.36 -3.33 24.55
C ALA A 62 5.06 -3.92 25.93
N ALA A 63 3.88 -3.62 26.48
CA ALA A 63 3.46 -4.14 27.79
C ALA A 63 3.36 -5.68 27.82
N ALA A 64 2.85 -6.30 26.75
CA ALA A 64 2.76 -7.75 26.64
C ALA A 64 4.15 -8.40 26.57
N ALA A 65 5.06 -7.83 25.79
CA ALA A 65 6.43 -8.33 25.67
C ALA A 65 7.20 -8.20 27.01
N GLU A 66 7.00 -7.11 27.75
CA GLU A 66 7.56 -6.97 29.11
C GLU A 66 7.01 -8.00 30.08
N LEU A 67 5.70 -8.28 30.03
CA LEU A 67 5.08 -9.31 30.84
C LEU A 67 5.71 -10.68 30.54
N ILE A 68 5.79 -11.07 29.27
CA ILE A 68 6.39 -12.35 28.86
C ILE A 68 7.86 -12.40 29.29
N ALA A 69 8.63 -11.31 29.11
CA ALA A 69 10.02 -11.25 29.54
C ALA A 69 10.19 -11.54 31.04
N ARG A 70 9.29 -11.02 31.89
CA ARG A 70 9.27 -11.30 33.33
C ARG A 70 8.91 -12.75 33.64
N GLU A 71 7.87 -13.29 32.99
CA GLU A 71 7.42 -14.67 33.24
C GLU A 71 8.44 -15.72 32.77
N LEU A 72 9.23 -15.41 31.73
CA LEU A 72 10.34 -16.27 31.30
C LEU A 72 11.48 -16.35 32.34
N GLU A 73 11.55 -15.44 33.31
CA GLU A 73 12.50 -15.53 34.43
C GLU A 73 11.99 -16.43 35.56
N SER A 74 10.68 -16.73 35.58
CA SER A 74 10.09 -17.58 36.61
C SER A 74 10.46 -19.05 36.36
N PRO A 75 11.21 -19.71 37.26
CA PRO A 75 11.58 -21.11 37.09
C PRO A 75 10.35 -22.02 37.06
N VAL A 76 9.31 -21.66 37.81
CA VAL A 76 8.06 -22.42 37.89
C VAL A 76 7.30 -22.34 36.58
N ILE A 77 7.10 -21.14 36.03
CA ILE A 77 6.38 -20.97 34.76
C ILE A 77 7.17 -21.59 33.61
N SER A 78 8.50 -21.38 33.58
CA SER A 78 9.34 -22.01 32.55
C SER A 78 9.27 -23.54 32.61
N ALA A 79 9.26 -24.14 33.81
CA ALA A 79 9.13 -25.59 33.96
C ALA A 79 7.76 -26.09 33.49
N LEU A 80 6.68 -25.38 33.80
CA LEU A 80 5.33 -25.72 33.35
C LEU A 80 5.19 -25.65 31.82
N VAL A 81 5.76 -24.62 31.19
CA VAL A 81 5.73 -24.46 29.73
C VAL A 81 6.56 -25.56 29.04
N LEU A 82 7.73 -25.88 29.56
CA LEU A 82 8.57 -26.97 29.04
C LEU A 82 7.97 -28.37 29.29
N ALA A 83 7.17 -28.54 30.35
CA ALA A 83 6.45 -29.78 30.61
C ALA A 83 5.35 -30.04 29.56
N ALA A 84 4.70 -28.99 29.06
CA ALA A 84 3.69 -29.09 27.99
C ALA A 84 4.30 -29.40 26.61
N SER A 85 5.54 -28.96 26.36
CA SER A 85 6.28 -29.30 25.17
C SER A 85 7.79 -29.31 25.45
N PRO A 86 8.46 -30.47 25.37
CA PRO A 86 9.86 -30.62 25.79
C PRO A 86 10.86 -29.96 24.84
N SER A 87 10.41 -29.39 23.72
CA SER A 87 11.26 -28.56 22.87
C SER A 87 11.65 -27.26 23.58
N LYS A 88 12.92 -26.85 23.42
CA LYS A 88 13.37 -25.53 23.90
C LYS A 88 12.46 -24.44 23.34
N LEU A 89 12.04 -23.52 24.21
CA LEU A 89 11.44 -22.26 23.79
C LEU A 89 12.44 -21.54 22.88
N SER A 90 12.02 -21.30 21.63
CA SER A 90 12.83 -20.59 20.63
C SER A 90 12.95 -19.09 20.91
N VAL A 91 12.18 -18.59 21.87
CA VAL A 91 12.11 -17.18 22.25
C VAL A 91 12.77 -16.98 23.61
N THR A 92 13.73 -16.08 23.68
CA THR A 92 14.44 -15.73 24.91
C THR A 92 13.85 -14.47 25.56
N ARG A 93 14.15 -14.27 26.84
CA ARG A 93 13.89 -13.00 27.55
C ARG A 93 14.43 -11.80 26.77
N ARG A 94 15.64 -11.92 26.21
CA ARG A 94 16.31 -10.84 25.47
C ARG A 94 15.51 -10.46 24.22
N ASP A 95 14.94 -11.44 23.53
CA ASP A 95 14.11 -11.20 22.34
C ASP A 95 12.84 -10.42 22.71
N MET A 96 12.20 -10.76 23.84
CA MET A 96 11.03 -10.04 24.34
C MET A 96 11.36 -8.61 24.81
N GLN A 97 12.48 -8.42 25.49
CA GLN A 97 12.96 -7.08 25.86
C GLN A 97 13.27 -6.21 24.63
N GLN A 98 13.89 -6.80 23.61
CA GLN A 98 14.14 -6.11 22.34
C GLN A 98 12.83 -5.75 21.64
N LEU A 99 11.85 -6.65 21.62
CA LEU A 99 10.52 -6.38 21.06
C LEU A 99 9.83 -5.23 21.80
N ALA A 100 9.84 -5.25 23.14
CA ALA A 100 9.27 -4.18 23.96
C ALA A 100 9.92 -2.83 23.65
N SER A 101 11.25 -2.78 23.65
CA SER A 101 12.02 -1.57 23.35
C SER A 101 11.76 -1.03 21.94
N ARG A 102 11.68 -1.92 20.94
CA ARG A 102 11.36 -1.53 19.56
C ARG A 102 9.93 -1.05 19.42
N ALA A 103 8.97 -1.70 20.06
CA ALA A 103 7.58 -1.29 20.04
C ALA A 103 7.40 0.10 20.67
N GLU A 104 8.09 0.37 21.79
CA GLU A 104 8.06 1.66 22.45
C GLU A 104 8.75 2.75 21.61
N SER A 105 9.89 2.44 21.02
CA SER A 105 10.58 3.36 20.10
C SER A 105 9.72 3.68 18.88
N ALA A 106 9.06 2.67 18.30
CA ALA A 106 8.13 2.85 17.19
C ALA A 106 6.91 3.70 17.60
N ARG A 107 6.38 3.50 18.82
CA ARG A 107 5.26 4.27 19.37
C ARG A 107 5.56 5.77 19.45
N LEU A 108 6.81 6.11 19.73
CA LEU A 108 7.33 7.47 19.86
C LEU A 108 7.96 8.01 18.56
N SER A 109 7.85 7.26 17.46
CA SER A 109 8.49 7.64 16.20
C SER A 109 7.77 8.79 15.48
N PRO A 110 8.48 9.59 14.65
CA PRO A 110 7.90 10.71 13.92
C PRO A 110 6.66 10.40 13.07
N PRO A 111 6.45 9.19 12.51
CA PRO A 111 5.19 8.82 11.87
C PRO A 111 3.96 8.92 12.78
N LEU A 112 4.11 8.73 14.09
CA LEU A 112 2.99 8.65 15.06
C LEU A 112 2.87 9.87 15.97
N VAL A 113 3.98 10.54 16.28
CA VAL A 113 3.99 11.70 17.20
C VAL A 113 4.41 12.98 16.50
N SER A 114 3.90 14.11 16.98
CA SER A 114 4.36 15.45 16.62
C SER A 114 5.74 15.74 17.21
N THR A 115 6.36 16.83 16.76
CA THR A 115 7.59 17.38 17.37
C THR A 115 7.44 17.65 18.86
N SER A 116 6.22 17.88 19.35
CA SER A 116 5.91 18.06 20.77
C SER A 116 5.64 16.74 21.52
N GLY A 117 5.91 15.58 20.93
CA GLY A 117 5.70 14.25 21.54
C GLY A 117 4.24 13.81 21.71
N LYS A 118 3.27 14.61 21.22
CA LYS A 118 1.84 14.26 21.29
C LYS A 118 1.45 13.41 20.08
N THR A 119 0.46 12.52 20.21
CA THR A 119 -0.08 11.80 19.04
C THR A 119 -0.52 12.83 18.00
N LYS A 120 -0.11 12.65 16.73
CA LYS A 120 -0.57 13.50 15.64
C LYS A 120 -2.10 13.45 15.56
N ARG A 121 -2.74 14.62 15.56
CA ARG A 121 -4.20 14.76 15.52
C ARG A 121 -4.71 14.52 14.10
N GLY A 122 -5.72 13.66 13.94
CA GLY A 122 -6.41 13.44 12.66
C GLY A 122 -6.96 12.04 12.51
N ARG A 123 -7.81 11.85 11.49
CA ARG A 123 -8.29 10.52 11.04
C ARG A 123 -7.30 9.79 10.13
N GLY A 124 -6.12 10.40 9.91
CA GLY A 124 -5.11 9.87 9.01
C GLY A 124 -4.50 8.56 9.50
N LYS A 125 -4.08 7.75 8.54
CA LYS A 125 -3.23 6.58 8.75
C LYS A 125 -1.78 7.04 8.94
N PRO A 126 -0.96 6.30 9.69
CA PRO A 126 0.45 6.63 9.83
C PRO A 126 1.15 6.53 8.46
N LYS A 127 1.98 7.53 8.13
CA LYS A 127 2.83 7.46 6.95
C LYS A 127 4.04 6.59 7.27
N VAL A 128 3.95 5.31 6.94
CA VAL A 128 5.07 4.38 7.09
C VAL A 128 5.97 4.53 5.85
N PRO A 129 7.29 4.72 6.01
CA PRO A 129 8.21 4.77 4.88
C PRO A 129 8.08 3.52 4.01
N ASN A 130 8.15 3.70 2.70
CA ASN A 130 8.08 2.62 1.69
C ASN A 130 6.77 1.81 1.65
N ILE A 131 5.76 2.16 2.45
CA ILE A 131 4.40 1.63 2.32
C ILE A 131 3.55 2.67 1.61
N PHE A 132 2.96 2.25 0.49
CA PHE A 132 2.12 3.09 -0.34
C PHE A 132 0.66 2.80 -0.09
N ASP A 133 -0.13 3.84 0.13
CA ASP A 133 -1.59 3.72 0.13
C ASP A 133 -2.12 3.36 -1.27
N ALA A 134 -3.34 2.83 -1.31
CA ALA A 134 -3.98 2.34 -2.52
C ALA A 134 -4.13 3.43 -3.59
N ARG A 135 -4.33 4.69 -3.19
CA ARG A 135 -4.40 5.81 -4.13
C ARG A 135 -3.05 6.14 -4.73
N THR A 136 -1.98 6.06 -3.95
CA THR A 136 -0.61 6.21 -4.46
C THR A 136 -0.26 5.06 -5.41
N LEU A 137 -0.65 3.83 -5.10
CA LEU A 137 -0.48 2.68 -6.00
C LEU A 137 -1.33 2.81 -7.28
N CYS A 138 -2.55 3.35 -7.19
CA CYS A 138 -3.37 3.70 -8.33
C CYS A 138 -2.69 4.75 -9.22
N ALA A 139 -2.25 5.87 -8.63
CA ALA A 139 -1.51 6.91 -9.35
C ALA A 139 -0.25 6.34 -10.01
N THR A 140 0.47 5.43 -9.34
CA THR A 140 1.65 4.76 -9.91
C THR A 140 1.29 3.94 -11.15
N ARG A 141 0.21 3.15 -11.12
CA ARG A 141 -0.27 2.40 -12.29
C ARG A 141 -0.60 3.34 -13.45
N ILE A 142 -1.26 4.47 -13.18
CA ILE A 142 -1.52 5.50 -14.19
C ILE A 142 -0.22 6.08 -14.75
N VAL A 143 0.76 6.43 -13.92
CA VAL A 143 2.07 6.93 -14.38
C VAL A 143 2.75 5.92 -15.30
N VAL A 144 2.74 4.63 -14.93
CA VAL A 144 3.34 3.55 -15.73
C VAL A 144 2.65 3.45 -17.09
N MET A 145 1.32 3.41 -17.13
CA MET A 145 0.56 3.36 -18.39
C MET A 145 0.75 4.63 -19.22
N TRP A 146 0.71 5.80 -18.59
CA TRP A 146 0.91 7.08 -19.24
C TRP A 146 2.27 7.13 -19.93
N ARG A 147 3.33 6.71 -19.22
CA ARG A 147 4.68 6.59 -19.80
C ARG A 147 4.75 5.57 -20.92
N PHE A 148 4.03 4.46 -20.79
CA PHE A 148 4.00 3.41 -21.81
C PHE A 148 3.40 3.92 -23.13
N PHE A 149 2.26 4.61 -23.08
CA PHE A 149 1.55 5.07 -24.28
C PHE A 149 2.04 6.43 -24.79
N ARG A 150 2.15 7.43 -23.91
CA ARG A 150 2.48 8.82 -24.26
C ARG A 150 3.98 9.14 -24.21
N LYS A 151 4.82 8.15 -23.91
CA LYS A 151 6.31 8.22 -23.87
C LYS A 151 6.90 9.30 -22.95
N THR A 152 6.07 9.85 -22.07
CA THR A 152 6.40 10.94 -21.15
C THR A 152 5.89 10.59 -19.75
N VAL A 153 6.46 11.18 -18.71
CA VAL A 153 5.92 11.05 -17.34
C VAL A 153 4.93 12.20 -17.14
N PRO A 154 3.71 11.95 -16.64
CA PRO A 154 2.76 13.04 -16.41
C PRO A 154 3.30 13.96 -15.30
N GLY A 155 3.17 15.27 -15.49
CA GLY A 155 3.44 16.23 -14.44
C GLY A 155 2.51 16.04 -13.24
N ILE A 156 2.94 16.41 -12.05
CA ILE A 156 2.16 16.24 -10.80
C ILE A 156 0.82 17.01 -10.80
N GLY A 157 0.69 18.05 -11.62
CA GLY A 157 -0.53 18.82 -11.84
C GLY A 157 -1.24 18.51 -13.16
N ASN A 158 -0.90 17.41 -13.83
CA ASN A 158 -1.53 17.04 -15.10
C ASN A 158 -2.98 16.59 -14.85
N LEU A 159 -3.93 17.41 -15.29
CA LEU A 159 -5.37 17.17 -15.09
C LEU A 159 -5.90 15.96 -15.85
N GLU A 160 -5.35 15.64 -17.03
CA GLU A 160 -5.76 14.44 -17.79
C GLU A 160 -5.31 13.16 -17.08
N ALA A 161 -4.10 13.14 -16.54
CA ALA A 161 -3.60 12.02 -15.74
C ALA A 161 -4.41 11.87 -14.44
N ALA A 162 -4.78 12.99 -13.80
CA ALA A 162 -5.68 12.98 -12.65
C ALA A 162 -7.08 12.45 -13.02
N ALA A 163 -7.61 12.82 -14.19
CA ALA A 163 -8.89 12.30 -14.68
C ALA A 163 -8.84 10.80 -14.93
N ALA A 164 -7.76 10.30 -15.56
CA ALA A 164 -7.54 8.86 -15.75
C ALA A 164 -7.45 8.12 -14.41
N ALA A 165 -6.71 8.67 -13.44
CA ALA A 165 -6.59 8.09 -12.10
C ALA A 165 -7.92 8.07 -11.34
N GLN A 166 -8.66 9.17 -11.38
CA GLN A 166 -9.98 9.27 -10.76
C GLN A 166 -10.96 8.28 -11.38
N ALA A 167 -11.01 8.20 -12.71
CA ALA A 167 -11.90 7.30 -13.41
C ALA A 167 -11.57 5.84 -13.11
N TYR A 168 -10.28 5.47 -13.14
CA TYR A 168 -9.83 4.13 -12.80
C TYR A 168 -10.11 3.77 -11.33
N TRP A 169 -9.87 4.69 -10.40
CA TRP A 169 -10.18 4.52 -8.99
C TRP A 169 -11.66 4.21 -8.76
N LEU A 170 -12.56 4.96 -9.41
CA LEU A 170 -14.01 4.75 -9.31
C LEU A 170 -14.43 3.42 -9.95
N ALA A 171 -13.91 3.08 -11.12
CA ALA A 171 -14.18 1.79 -11.78
C ALA A 171 -13.73 0.59 -10.95
N CYS A 172 -12.70 0.76 -10.11
CA CYS A 172 -12.23 -0.27 -9.19
C CYS A 172 -13.05 -0.33 -7.89
N GLY A 173 -14.09 0.48 -7.72
CA GLY A 173 -14.93 0.51 -6.51
C GLY A 173 -14.49 1.52 -5.44
N GLY A 174 -13.46 2.32 -5.76
CA GLY A 174 -13.01 3.40 -4.90
C GLY A 174 -14.06 4.50 -4.75
N ARG A 175 -14.01 5.22 -3.62
CA ARG A 175 -14.96 6.33 -3.34
C ARG A 175 -14.32 7.71 -3.52
N SER A 176 -15.16 8.69 -3.83
CA SER A 176 -14.79 10.10 -3.93
C SER A 176 -15.31 10.84 -2.69
N ASP A 177 -14.54 10.81 -1.62
CA ASP A 177 -14.99 11.27 -0.30
C ASP A 177 -14.56 12.73 0.01
N GLY A 178 -14.05 13.45 -1.00
CA GLY A 178 -13.54 14.81 -0.87
C GLY A 178 -14.61 15.89 -1.08
N HIS A 179 -14.41 17.05 -0.45
CA HIS A 179 -15.15 18.27 -0.78
C HIS A 179 -14.39 19.03 -1.89
N GLY A 180 -15.09 19.48 -2.93
CA GLY A 180 -14.49 20.16 -4.10
C GLY A 180 -14.29 19.25 -5.31
N ASP A 181 -13.50 19.70 -6.28
CA ASP A 181 -13.17 18.93 -7.48
C ASP A 181 -12.31 17.70 -7.11
N PRO A 182 -12.78 16.47 -7.38
CA PRO A 182 -12.05 15.25 -7.04
C PRO A 182 -10.68 15.15 -7.74
N LEU A 183 -10.47 15.84 -8.86
CA LEU A 183 -9.21 15.82 -9.60
C LEU A 183 -8.08 16.49 -8.81
N ASN A 184 -8.39 17.55 -8.05
CA ASN A 184 -7.42 18.25 -7.21
C ASN A 184 -6.86 17.36 -6.09
N GLY A 185 -7.59 16.30 -5.71
CA GLY A 185 -7.15 15.33 -4.71
C GLY A 185 -5.99 14.44 -5.16
N TRP A 186 -5.61 14.46 -6.45
CA TRP A 186 -4.57 13.57 -6.99
C TRP A 186 -3.14 14.11 -6.92
N TYR A 187 -2.97 15.42 -6.73
CA TYR A 187 -1.67 16.08 -6.74
C TYR A 187 -0.67 15.43 -5.78
N ASP A 188 -1.07 15.23 -4.53
CA ASP A 188 -0.19 14.67 -3.49
C ASP A 188 0.23 13.22 -3.79
N TYR A 189 -0.65 12.44 -4.43
CA TYR A 189 -0.35 11.06 -4.81
C TYR A 189 0.65 11.02 -5.96
N PHE A 190 0.46 11.82 -7.01
CA PHE A 190 1.45 11.92 -8.10
C PHE A 190 2.79 12.48 -7.61
N LYS A 191 2.77 13.45 -6.70
CA LYS A 191 3.97 13.94 -6.03
C LYS A 191 4.68 12.82 -5.27
N ALA A 192 3.94 12.02 -4.50
CA ALA A 192 4.50 10.87 -3.79
C ALA A 192 5.13 9.84 -4.74
N VAL A 193 4.53 9.58 -5.90
CA VAL A 193 5.10 8.68 -6.92
C VAL A 193 6.41 9.22 -7.49
N ARG A 194 6.46 10.53 -7.81
CA ARG A 194 7.66 11.20 -8.31
C ARG A 194 8.78 11.15 -7.27
N ASP A 195 8.48 11.61 -6.06
CA ASP A 195 9.46 11.80 -4.98
C ASP A 195 10.00 10.46 -4.45
N ASN A 196 9.20 9.38 -4.54
CA ASN A 196 9.59 8.05 -4.08
C ASN A 196 9.82 7.05 -5.21
N SER A 197 10.18 7.50 -6.41
CA SER A 197 10.29 6.64 -7.62
C SER A 197 11.15 5.38 -7.46
N GLY A 198 12.07 5.31 -6.49
CA GLY A 198 12.85 4.12 -6.15
C GLY A 198 12.14 3.03 -5.33
N ALA A 199 11.15 3.39 -4.49
CA ALA A 199 10.51 2.44 -3.56
C ALA A 199 9.41 1.54 -4.19
N PRO A 200 8.58 1.99 -5.15
CA PRO A 200 7.71 1.11 -5.92
C PRO A 200 8.44 0.47 -7.12
N GLY A 201 9.77 0.59 -7.23
CA GLY A 201 10.54 0.22 -8.42
C GLY A 201 10.29 -1.21 -8.92
N LEU A 202 10.16 -2.17 -8.00
CA LEU A 202 9.82 -3.56 -8.37
C LEU A 202 8.38 -3.68 -8.92
N LYS A 203 7.40 -3.03 -8.28
CA LYS A 203 6.01 -3.02 -8.76
C LYS A 203 5.90 -2.33 -10.12
N GLN A 204 6.58 -1.19 -10.31
CA GLN A 204 6.61 -0.49 -11.59
C GLN A 204 7.22 -1.34 -12.71
N PHE A 205 8.31 -2.06 -12.42
CA PHE A 205 8.92 -2.99 -13.37
C PHE A 205 7.97 -4.12 -13.76
N ILE A 206 7.28 -4.72 -12.79
CA ILE A 206 6.28 -5.77 -13.04
C ILE A 206 5.14 -5.23 -13.91
N TRP A 207 4.56 -4.08 -13.55
CA TRP A 207 3.47 -3.48 -14.31
C TRP A 207 3.90 -3.07 -15.73
N TRP A 208 5.12 -2.55 -15.89
CA TRP A 208 5.67 -2.28 -17.21
C TRP A 208 5.79 -3.56 -18.04
N ARG A 209 6.30 -4.64 -17.44
CA ARG A 209 6.40 -5.96 -18.08
C ARG A 209 5.02 -6.49 -18.47
N ASP A 210 4.01 -6.33 -17.63
CA ASP A 210 2.65 -6.78 -17.90
C ASP A 210 2.06 -6.04 -19.12
N LEU A 211 2.30 -4.73 -19.25
CA LEU A 211 1.91 -3.94 -20.43
C LEU A 211 2.63 -4.39 -21.70
N GLU A 212 3.94 -4.61 -21.63
CA GLU A 212 4.73 -5.16 -22.75
C GLU A 212 4.22 -6.52 -23.21
N GLN A 213 3.88 -7.40 -22.26
CA GLN A 213 3.31 -8.72 -22.58
C GLN A 213 1.92 -8.61 -23.20
N ALA A 214 1.05 -7.75 -22.65
CA ALA A 214 -0.28 -7.53 -23.19
C ALA A 214 -0.24 -7.01 -24.62
N LYS A 215 0.66 -6.04 -24.89
CA LYS A 215 0.94 -5.52 -26.23
C LYS A 215 1.38 -6.62 -27.20
N ARG A 216 2.35 -7.46 -26.80
CA ARG A 216 2.86 -8.56 -27.67
C ARG A 216 1.80 -9.59 -28.00
N ARG A 217 0.91 -9.88 -27.06
CA ARG A 217 -0.15 -10.89 -27.21
C ARG A 217 -1.42 -10.34 -27.86
N ASN A 218 -1.54 -9.01 -27.96
CA ASN A 218 -2.78 -8.33 -28.33
C ASN A 218 -3.96 -8.79 -27.45
N GLY A 219 -3.73 -8.92 -26.14
CA GLY A 219 -4.71 -9.45 -25.19
C GLY A 219 -4.29 -9.27 -23.73
N SER A 220 -5.21 -9.50 -22.80
CA SER A 220 -4.91 -9.43 -21.36
C SER A 220 -3.84 -10.46 -20.96
N PRO A 221 -2.93 -10.17 -20.01
CA PRO A 221 -1.94 -11.14 -19.55
C PRO A 221 -2.64 -12.31 -18.83
N CYS A 222 -2.67 -13.48 -19.47
CA CYS A 222 -3.12 -14.74 -18.88
C CYS A 222 -2.06 -15.32 -17.92
N TYR A 223 -1.75 -14.64 -16.82
CA TYR A 223 -0.86 -15.19 -15.78
C TYR A 223 -1.60 -15.37 -14.46
N PRO A 224 -1.62 -16.59 -13.89
CA PRO A 224 -2.07 -16.82 -12.51
C PRO A 224 -1.21 -16.09 -11.45
N GLY A 225 -0.01 -15.62 -11.82
CA GLY A 225 1.03 -15.19 -10.88
C GLY A 225 1.06 -13.71 -10.48
N THR A 226 0.18 -12.87 -11.01
CA THR A 226 0.15 -11.41 -10.74
C THR A 226 -1.14 -10.96 -10.05
N ASN A 227 -2.10 -11.88 -9.85
CA ASN A 227 -3.30 -11.66 -9.03
C ASN A 227 -3.00 -11.67 -7.53
N ASN A 228 -1.84 -12.17 -7.12
CA ASN A 228 -1.43 -12.15 -5.73
C ASN A 228 -0.48 -10.98 -5.49
N PRO A 229 -0.67 -10.18 -4.43
CA PRO A 229 0.39 -9.30 -3.98
C PRO A 229 1.65 -10.15 -3.77
N ILE A 230 2.79 -9.67 -4.24
CA ILE A 230 4.07 -10.13 -3.69
C ILE A 230 3.93 -9.99 -2.18
N GLN A 231 4.01 -11.11 -1.44
CA GLN A 231 4.01 -11.06 0.01
C GLN A 231 5.13 -10.11 0.41
N GLU A 232 4.84 -9.10 1.25
CA GLU A 232 5.84 -8.12 1.70
C GLU A 232 7.09 -8.80 2.33
N ALA A 233 6.99 -10.08 2.70
CA ALA A 233 8.09 -10.93 3.13
C ALA A 233 9.18 -11.19 2.06
N GLU A 234 8.90 -11.00 0.76
CA GLU A 234 9.91 -11.05 -0.31
C GLU A 234 10.69 -9.73 -0.48
N ILE A 235 10.34 -8.70 0.30
CA ILE A 235 11.13 -7.46 0.43
C ILE A 235 12.33 -7.77 1.33
N LYS A 236 13.30 -8.52 0.79
CA LYS A 236 14.62 -8.61 1.41
C LYS A 236 15.21 -7.20 1.46
N SER A 237 15.29 -6.65 2.66
CA SER A 237 16.09 -5.49 2.99
C SER A 237 17.50 -5.59 2.40
N PRO A 238 18.00 -4.57 1.69
CA PRO A 238 19.38 -4.20 1.80
C PRO A 238 19.45 -3.15 2.91
N ILE A 239 19.49 -3.60 4.18
CA ILE A 239 20.29 -2.86 5.15
C ILE A 239 21.72 -3.23 4.77
N LEU A 240 22.30 -2.43 3.87
CA LEU A 240 23.75 -2.42 3.73
C LEU A 240 24.29 -1.67 4.97
N THR A 241 25.07 -2.43 5.72
CA THR A 241 26.01 -2.01 6.77
C THR A 241 26.81 -0.78 6.41
#